data_AF-A0A2S3GUK5-F1
#
_entry.id   AF-A0A2S3GUK5-F1
#
_cell.length_a   1.000
_cell.length_b   1.000
_cell.length_c   1.000
_cell.angle_alpha   90.00
_cell.angle_beta   90.00
_cell.angle_gamma   90.00
#
_symmetry.space_group_name_H-M   'P 1'
#
loop_
_entity.id
_entity.type
_entity.pdbx_description
1 polymer ?
#
loop_
_entity_poly.entity_id
_entity_poly.type
_entity_poly.pdbx_seq_one_letter_code
_entity_poly.pdbx_strand_id
1 'polypeptide(L)'
;MSLHHCSAATTTPAMAATTGSAGLSSAPPFRLLGSCSGSGPAQLRLPPAAACRRRSLLRCAASGGGDGGSRSDPAPEEQRRRQAELAARIASGEFTVQGPGWIAPLVGRLSKLGPPGELAAALLTRLAGAGAARGGPEIPQAVGSINAVVGQAFFVPLYDLFLTYGGIFRLNFGPKSFLIVSDPGIAKHILRDNSKAYSKGILAEILEFVMGTGLIPADGEIWRVRRRAIVPALHQKYVTAMIGLFGEASDRLCQKLDKAASDGEDVEMESLFSRLTLDVIGKAVFNYDFDSLSYDNGIVEAVYVTLREAEMRSTSPIPTWEIPIWKDISPRQKKVNEALKLINTTLDELIAICKRLVEQEDLQFHEEYMNEQDPSILHFLLASGDDVSSKQLRDDLMTMLIAGHETSAAVLTWTFYLLSKYPKVMAKLQDEVDSVLGDSLPTIEDVKKLKYTTRVINESLRLYPQPPVLIRRSLEDDMLGGYPIGRGEDIFISVWNLHHCPKHWDDAEVFNPERWPLDGPNPNEINQNFSYLPFGGGPRKCVGDMFATFEASWINADCGGNSNACQAI
;
A
#
# COMPACT_ATOMS: atom_id res chain seq x y z
N MET A 1 61.57 24.58 -22.41
CA MET A 1 60.68 24.74 -23.58
C MET A 1 59.53 25.63 -23.11
N SER A 2 59.63 26.97 -23.10
CA SER A 2 59.64 27.90 -24.25
C SER A 2 58.36 27.69 -25.08
N LEU A 3 57.37 28.59 -25.18
CA LEU A 3 57.32 30.04 -25.47
C LEU A 3 55.92 30.62 -25.09
N HIS A 4 55.81 31.80 -24.46
CA HIS A 4 55.31 33.12 -25.00
C HIS A 4 53.90 33.13 -25.62
N HIS A 5 52.95 34.04 -25.33
CA HIS A 5 52.96 35.52 -25.14
C HIS A 5 51.81 35.97 -24.18
N CYS A 6 52.01 36.93 -23.26
CA CYS A 6 51.78 38.41 -23.37
C CYS A 6 50.39 38.81 -23.90
N SER A 7 49.69 39.86 -23.44
CA SER A 7 49.76 40.85 -22.35
C SER A 7 48.61 41.84 -22.65
N ALA A 8 47.87 42.33 -21.66
CA ALA A 8 47.44 43.74 -21.59
C ALA A 8 46.62 44.00 -20.32
N ALA A 9 47.14 44.92 -19.52
CA ALA A 9 46.54 45.49 -18.32
C ALA A 9 45.83 46.81 -18.67
N THR A 10 44.78 47.15 -17.92
CA THR A 10 44.48 48.57 -17.61
C THR A 10 43.72 48.72 -16.29
N THR A 11 44.48 49.19 -15.30
CA THR A 11 44.19 50.04 -14.14
C THR A 11 42.83 50.75 -13.99
N THR A 12 42.18 50.53 -12.82
CA THR A 12 41.73 51.48 -11.75
C THR A 12 41.61 52.99 -12.06
N PRO A 13 40.71 53.79 -11.41
CA PRO A 13 40.58 53.84 -9.94
C PRO A 13 39.21 54.19 -9.32
N ALA A 14 39.24 54.16 -7.98
CA ALA A 14 38.18 54.45 -7.01
C ALA A 14 37.66 55.90 -7.02
N MET A 15 36.43 56.08 -6.51
CA MET A 15 36.03 57.28 -5.77
C MET A 15 34.96 56.96 -4.72
N ALA A 16 35.23 57.39 -3.49
CA ALA A 16 34.31 57.50 -2.38
C ALA A 16 33.46 58.78 -2.51
N ALA A 17 32.25 58.82 -1.92
CA ALA A 17 31.72 59.95 -1.14
C ALA A 17 30.22 59.81 -0.79
N THR A 18 29.96 59.63 0.50
CA THR A 18 29.05 60.41 1.39
C THR A 18 27.56 60.65 1.08
N THR A 19 26.78 60.34 2.14
CA THR A 19 25.69 61.12 2.79
C THR A 19 24.33 61.30 2.11
N GLY A 20 23.26 61.02 2.87
CA GLY A 20 21.92 61.53 2.57
C GLY A 20 20.79 60.89 3.38
N SER A 21 20.57 61.37 4.59
CA SER A 21 19.37 61.11 5.42
C SER A 21 18.18 61.98 4.99
N ALA A 22 16.99 61.40 4.84
CA ALA A 22 15.65 61.96 5.07
C ALA A 22 14.62 60.85 4.71
N GLY A 23 13.62 60.46 5.50
CA GLY A 23 12.83 61.21 6.47
C GLY A 23 11.51 61.64 5.83
N LEU A 24 10.43 60.85 6.03
CA LEU A 24 8.98 61.19 5.96
C LEU A 24 8.23 59.90 6.36
N SER A 25 7.64 59.78 7.57
CA SER A 25 6.33 60.33 8.01
C SER A 25 5.17 59.80 7.16
N SER A 26 4.02 59.30 7.63
CA SER A 26 3.43 59.07 8.96
C SER A 26 1.99 58.55 8.77
N ALA A 27 1.64 57.45 9.44
CA ALA A 27 0.37 57.24 10.20
C ALA A 27 -0.95 57.00 9.42
N PRO A 28 -2.06 56.53 10.06
CA PRO A 28 -2.25 56.09 11.47
C PRO A 28 -2.95 54.72 11.67
N PRO A 29 -3.05 54.25 12.93
CA PRO A 29 -3.81 53.07 13.35
C PRO A 29 -5.28 53.42 13.68
N PHE A 30 -6.20 52.48 13.46
CA PHE A 30 -7.58 52.60 13.94
C PHE A 30 -7.69 52.06 15.38
N ARG A 31 -8.13 52.94 16.28
CA ARG A 31 -8.48 52.64 17.67
C ARG A 31 -9.91 53.10 17.95
N LEU A 32 -10.64 52.23 18.64
CA LEU A 32 -11.67 52.49 19.67
C LEU A 32 -13.02 53.10 19.28
N LEU A 33 -14.07 52.43 19.75
CA LEU A 33 -14.95 52.81 20.88
C LEU A 33 -15.77 51.55 21.23
N GLY A 34 -16.02 51.13 22.46
CA GLY A 34 -15.89 51.69 23.81
C GLY A 34 -16.85 50.85 24.67
N SER A 35 -16.35 50.26 25.77
CA SER A 35 -16.78 50.53 27.16
C SER A 35 -18.11 49.85 27.55
N CYS A 36 -18.39 49.32 28.75
CA CYS A 36 -17.84 49.30 30.11
C CYS A 36 -18.65 48.16 30.83
N SER A 37 -18.35 47.56 32.00
CA SER A 37 -17.52 47.91 33.16
C SER A 37 -17.64 46.79 34.23
N GLY A 38 -16.55 46.57 34.98
CA GLY A 38 -16.48 46.19 36.41
C GLY A 38 -16.85 44.76 36.80
N SER A 39 -16.20 44.06 37.74
CA SER A 39 -15.31 44.47 38.84
C SER A 39 -14.57 43.23 39.39
N GLY A 40 -13.36 43.41 39.96
CA GLY A 40 -12.51 42.34 40.52
C GLY A 40 -12.86 41.93 41.97
N PRO A 41 -11.87 41.49 42.78
CA PRO A 41 -11.44 40.10 42.89
C PRO A 41 -11.65 39.51 44.31
N ALA A 42 -11.64 38.19 44.44
CA ALA A 42 -11.56 37.52 45.75
C ALA A 42 -10.49 36.40 45.74
N GLN A 43 -9.47 36.58 46.58
CA GLN A 43 -8.48 35.55 46.95
C GLN A 43 -9.08 34.59 47.98
N LEU A 44 -8.71 33.30 47.94
CA LEU A 44 -8.61 32.46 49.14
C LEU A 44 -7.65 31.27 48.93
N ARG A 45 -6.82 31.03 49.95
CA ARG A 45 -5.68 30.11 50.04
C ARG A 45 -6.09 28.63 50.22
N LEU A 46 -5.20 27.74 49.77
CA LEU A 46 -5.16 26.28 49.91
C LEU A 46 -5.09 25.74 51.36
N PRO A 47 -5.38 24.45 51.57
CA PRO A 47 -4.59 23.57 52.43
C PRO A 47 -4.04 22.31 51.69
N PRO A 48 -3.09 21.55 52.28
CA PRO A 48 -2.17 20.66 51.56
C PRO A 48 -2.57 19.17 51.51
N ALA A 49 -2.02 18.50 50.49
CA ALA A 49 -1.67 17.07 50.36
C ALA A 49 -2.66 15.97 50.83
N ALA A 50 -3.11 15.16 49.87
CA ALA A 50 -3.35 13.74 50.09
C ALA A 50 -2.83 12.94 48.88
N ALA A 51 -1.71 12.25 49.08
CA ALA A 51 -1.24 11.22 48.18
C ALA A 51 -2.29 10.10 48.10
N CYS A 52 -2.88 9.88 46.92
CA CYS A 52 -3.74 8.75 46.69
C CYS A 52 -3.20 7.97 45.50
N ARG A 53 -2.38 6.95 45.78
CA ARG A 53 -2.10 5.87 44.84
C ARG A 53 -3.45 5.24 44.46
N ARG A 54 -3.99 5.58 43.30
CA ARG A 54 -5.03 4.78 42.65
C ARG A 54 -4.38 3.95 41.56
N ARG A 55 -4.03 2.72 41.90
CA ARG A 55 -3.98 1.63 40.91
C ARG A 55 -5.42 1.41 40.47
N SER A 56 -5.83 2.00 39.34
CA SER A 56 -7.01 1.55 38.61
C SER A 56 -6.58 0.37 37.74
N LEU A 57 -6.96 -0.83 38.16
CA LEU A 57 -7.00 -1.99 37.29
C LEU A 57 -8.06 -1.71 36.21
N LEU A 58 -7.63 -1.33 35.02
CA LEU A 58 -8.47 -1.34 33.83
C LEU A 58 -8.75 -2.80 33.46
N ARG A 59 -10.03 -3.14 33.37
CA ARG A 59 -10.48 -4.43 32.87
C ARG A 59 -10.58 -4.34 31.35
N CYS A 60 -9.75 -5.09 30.65
CA CYS A 60 -10.08 -5.53 29.30
C CYS A 60 -11.36 -6.38 29.40
N ALA A 61 -12.46 -5.89 28.83
CA ALA A 61 -13.67 -6.69 28.69
C ALA A 61 -13.52 -7.64 27.49
N ALA A 62 -12.68 -8.68 27.64
CA ALA A 62 -12.96 -9.94 26.96
C ALA A 62 -14.13 -10.57 27.73
N SER A 63 -15.35 -10.45 27.21
CA SER A 63 -16.53 -11.09 27.81
C SER A 63 -16.39 -12.61 27.70
N GLY A 64 -15.77 -13.21 28.71
CA GLY A 64 -15.62 -14.65 28.86
C GLY A 64 -15.82 -15.06 30.31
N GLY A 65 -17.06 -15.45 30.65
CA GLY A 65 -17.35 -16.42 31.72
C GLY A 65 -18.38 -15.98 32.78
N GLY A 66 -19.61 -16.48 32.69
CA GLY A 66 -20.51 -16.67 33.84
C GLY A 66 -22.02 -16.45 33.62
N ASP A 67 -22.69 -17.51 33.17
CA ASP A 67 -24.15 -17.80 33.22
C ASP A 67 -25.18 -17.00 32.38
N GLY A 68 -25.80 -17.74 31.44
CA GLY A 68 -27.25 -17.68 31.21
C GLY A 68 -27.76 -16.88 30.01
N GLY A 69 -27.76 -17.50 28.81
CA GLY A 69 -28.63 -17.11 27.70
C GLY A 69 -27.90 -16.72 26.41
N SER A 70 -27.60 -17.72 25.57
CA SER A 70 -26.99 -17.51 24.25
C SER A 70 -27.89 -16.70 23.31
N ARG A 71 -27.48 -15.47 22.99
CA ARG A 71 -27.72 -14.88 21.67
C ARG A 71 -26.35 -14.66 21.05
N SER A 72 -25.90 -15.63 20.25
CA SER A 72 -24.73 -15.47 19.40
C SER A 72 -25.01 -14.38 18.38
N ASP A 73 -24.04 -13.48 18.18
CA ASP A 73 -23.99 -12.61 17.01
C ASP A 73 -24.01 -13.51 15.76
N PRO A 74 -24.95 -13.32 14.81
CA PRO A 74 -25.12 -14.27 13.70
C PRO A 74 -24.00 -14.21 12.66
N ALA A 75 -23.22 -13.12 12.59
CA ALA A 75 -22.25 -12.88 11.52
C ALA A 75 -21.01 -13.82 11.54
N PRO A 76 -20.34 -14.09 12.68
CA PRO A 76 -19.20 -15.01 12.72
C PRO A 76 -19.59 -16.47 12.52
N GLU A 77 -20.79 -16.85 12.97
CA GLU A 77 -21.32 -18.21 12.87
C GLU A 77 -21.76 -18.53 11.45
N GLU A 78 -22.35 -17.56 10.73
CA GLU A 78 -22.69 -17.67 9.32
C GLU A 78 -21.44 -17.73 8.41
N GLN A 79 -20.40 -16.93 8.70
CA GLN A 79 -19.12 -16.97 7.99
C GLN A 79 -18.45 -18.36 8.13
N ARG A 80 -18.37 -18.88 9.37
CA ARG A 80 -17.81 -20.23 9.63
C ARG A 80 -18.64 -21.32 8.98
N ARG A 81 -19.98 -21.18 8.95
CA ARG A 81 -20.87 -22.12 8.28
C ARG A 81 -20.65 -22.11 6.77
N ARG A 82 -20.49 -20.93 6.15
CA ARG A 82 -20.17 -20.80 4.71
C ARG A 82 -18.78 -21.36 4.39
N GLN A 83 -17.79 -21.17 5.26
CA GLN A 83 -16.46 -21.78 5.13
C GLN A 83 -16.52 -23.30 5.26
N ALA A 84 -17.23 -23.83 6.26
CA ALA A 84 -17.40 -25.27 6.42
C ALA A 84 -18.19 -25.91 5.27
N GLU A 85 -19.18 -25.20 4.73
CA GLU A 85 -19.94 -25.61 3.55
C GLU A 85 -19.05 -25.59 2.29
N LEU A 86 -18.25 -24.54 2.07
CA LEU A 86 -17.29 -24.49 0.97
C LEU A 86 -16.24 -25.60 1.08
N ALA A 87 -15.66 -25.82 2.27
CA ALA A 87 -14.70 -26.88 2.53
C ALA A 87 -15.32 -28.27 2.32
N ALA A 88 -16.56 -28.49 2.77
CA ALA A 88 -17.30 -29.73 2.53
C ALA A 88 -17.59 -29.93 1.03
N ARG A 89 -17.88 -28.86 0.28
CA ARG A 89 -18.13 -28.90 -1.17
C ARG A 89 -16.85 -29.18 -1.96
N ILE A 90 -15.73 -28.56 -1.58
CA ILE A 90 -14.39 -28.87 -2.12
C ILE A 90 -14.04 -30.33 -1.81
N ALA A 91 -14.19 -30.78 -0.56
CA ALA A 91 -13.92 -32.16 -0.14
C ALA A 91 -14.87 -33.19 -0.77
N SER A 92 -16.11 -32.82 -1.10
CA SER A 92 -17.08 -33.67 -1.78
C SER A 92 -16.77 -33.89 -3.26
N GLY A 93 -15.77 -33.19 -3.79
CA GLY A 93 -15.39 -33.27 -5.19
C GLY A 93 -16.30 -32.47 -6.12
N GLU A 94 -17.10 -31.53 -5.60
CA GLU A 94 -17.94 -30.65 -6.43
C GLU A 94 -17.09 -29.73 -7.33
N PHE A 95 -15.83 -29.46 -6.92
CA PHE A 95 -14.83 -28.76 -7.71
C PHE A 95 -13.90 -29.70 -8.52
N THR A 96 -14.08 -31.01 -8.41
CA THR A 96 -13.38 -32.00 -9.24
C THR A 96 -14.35 -32.60 -10.23
N VAL A 97 -14.28 -32.21 -11.51
CA VAL A 97 -14.88 -33.03 -12.56
C VAL A 97 -13.93 -33.22 -13.73
N GLN A 98 -13.81 -34.51 -14.06
CA GLN A 98 -13.29 -35.12 -15.27
C GLN A 98 -13.63 -34.35 -16.55
N GLY A 99 -12.61 -33.84 -17.24
CA GLY A 99 -12.62 -33.53 -18.67
C GLY A 99 -13.75 -32.59 -19.18
N PRO A 100 -13.69 -32.16 -20.44
CA PRO A 100 -14.62 -31.17 -20.98
C PRO A 100 -16.00 -31.79 -21.29
N GLY A 101 -16.83 -32.03 -20.27
CA GLY A 101 -18.18 -32.59 -20.40
C GLY A 101 -19.22 -31.67 -21.06
N TRP A 102 -18.96 -30.37 -21.20
CA TRP A 102 -19.88 -29.41 -21.84
C TRP A 102 -19.79 -29.38 -23.36
N ILE A 103 -18.68 -29.87 -23.94
CA ILE A 103 -18.41 -29.82 -25.38
C ILE A 103 -19.08 -30.99 -26.10
N ALA A 104 -19.10 -32.18 -25.48
CA ALA A 104 -19.71 -33.39 -26.02
C ALA A 104 -21.18 -33.22 -26.49
N PRO A 105 -22.08 -32.60 -25.70
CA PRO A 105 -23.46 -32.39 -26.15
C PRO A 105 -23.60 -31.33 -27.26
N LEU A 106 -22.68 -30.36 -27.34
CA LEU A 106 -22.74 -29.24 -28.29
C LEU A 106 -22.15 -29.63 -29.65
N VAL A 107 -21.03 -30.34 -29.65
CA VAL A 107 -20.44 -31.00 -30.84
C VAL A 107 -21.40 -32.01 -31.44
N GLY A 108 -22.06 -32.83 -30.59
CA GLY A 108 -23.06 -33.81 -31.04
C GLY A 108 -24.36 -33.19 -31.58
N ARG A 109 -24.66 -31.92 -31.27
CA ARG A 109 -25.79 -31.17 -31.86
C ARG A 109 -25.39 -30.49 -33.16
N LEU A 110 -24.18 -29.96 -33.23
CA LEU A 110 -23.66 -29.28 -34.43
C LEU A 110 -23.37 -30.26 -35.56
N SER A 111 -22.85 -31.46 -35.27
CA SER A 111 -22.61 -32.50 -36.29
C SER A 111 -23.89 -33.02 -36.95
N LYS A 112 -25.07 -32.78 -36.37
CA LYS A 112 -26.38 -33.16 -36.95
C LYS A 112 -26.93 -32.15 -37.97
N LEU A 113 -26.27 -31.00 -38.15
CA LEU A 113 -26.74 -29.92 -39.04
C LEU A 113 -26.13 -29.98 -40.45
N GLY A 114 -25.56 -31.12 -40.84
CA GLY A 114 -24.94 -31.32 -42.16
C GLY A 114 -23.58 -30.63 -42.30
N PRO A 115 -23.08 -30.43 -43.54
CA PRO A 115 -21.71 -29.97 -43.81
C PRO A 115 -21.27 -28.69 -43.07
N PRO A 116 -22.13 -27.65 -42.91
CA PRO A 116 -21.77 -26.45 -42.16
C PRO A 116 -21.62 -26.71 -40.65
N GLY A 117 -22.44 -27.63 -40.12
CA GLY A 117 -22.44 -28.01 -38.72
C GLY A 117 -21.24 -28.87 -38.33
N GLU A 118 -20.76 -29.74 -39.22
CA GLU A 118 -19.51 -30.48 -39.04
C GLU A 118 -18.29 -29.55 -39.04
N LEU A 119 -18.29 -28.53 -39.89
CA LEU A 119 -17.26 -27.48 -39.91
C LEU A 119 -17.24 -26.68 -38.61
N ALA A 120 -18.42 -26.29 -38.10
CA ALA A 120 -18.55 -25.60 -36.81
C ALA A 120 -18.15 -26.50 -35.63
N ALA A 121 -18.51 -27.78 -35.65
CA ALA A 121 -18.11 -28.77 -34.66
C ALA A 121 -16.58 -29.00 -34.68
N ALA A 122 -15.97 -29.09 -35.85
CA ALA A 122 -14.53 -29.21 -36.02
C ALA A 122 -13.80 -27.93 -35.58
N LEU A 123 -14.37 -26.75 -35.84
CA LEU A 123 -13.83 -25.47 -35.36
C LEU A 123 -13.92 -25.35 -33.85
N LEU A 124 -15.04 -25.74 -33.23
CA LEU A 124 -15.22 -25.81 -31.78
C LEU A 124 -14.28 -26.81 -31.12
N THR A 125 -14.08 -27.98 -31.75
CA THR A 125 -13.14 -28.99 -31.27
C THR A 125 -11.69 -28.52 -31.43
N ARG A 126 -11.38 -27.73 -32.48
CA ARG A 126 -10.07 -27.08 -32.65
C ARG A 126 -9.85 -25.92 -31.69
N LEU A 127 -10.86 -25.11 -31.41
CA LEU A 127 -10.77 -24.00 -30.45
C LEU A 127 -10.65 -24.55 -29.01
N ALA A 128 -11.35 -25.63 -28.69
CA ALA A 128 -11.21 -26.36 -27.44
C ALA A 128 -9.89 -27.17 -27.35
N GLY A 129 -9.45 -27.74 -28.48
CA GLY A 129 -8.24 -28.55 -28.60
C GLY A 129 -6.96 -27.74 -28.85
N ALA A 130 -7.05 -26.43 -29.10
CA ALA A 130 -5.88 -25.56 -29.25
C ALA A 130 -5.06 -25.42 -27.95
N GLY A 131 -5.67 -25.76 -26.79
CA GLY A 131 -4.94 -25.95 -25.53
C GLY A 131 -4.36 -27.36 -25.33
N ALA A 132 -4.90 -28.37 -26.03
CA ALA A 132 -4.56 -29.80 -25.82
C ALA A 132 -3.33 -30.28 -26.62
N ALA A 133 -2.76 -29.44 -27.49
CA ALA A 133 -1.64 -29.80 -28.36
C ALA A 133 -0.25 -29.42 -27.77
N ARG A 134 -0.15 -29.18 -26.46
CA ARG A 134 1.11 -28.86 -25.78
C ARG A 134 1.51 -30.05 -24.93
N GLY A 135 2.44 -30.88 -25.44
CA GLY A 135 2.94 -32.04 -24.72
C GLY A 135 3.47 -31.65 -23.33
N GLY A 136 2.83 -32.14 -22.27
CA GLY A 136 3.15 -31.84 -20.88
C GLY A 136 2.04 -32.29 -19.93
N PRO A 137 2.28 -32.32 -18.61
CA PRO A 137 1.24 -32.57 -17.62
C PRO A 137 0.17 -31.45 -17.69
N GLU A 138 -1.10 -31.81 -17.52
CA GLU A 138 -2.20 -30.83 -17.45
C GLU A 138 -2.24 -30.14 -16.08
N ILE A 139 -2.45 -28.82 -16.10
CA ILE A 139 -2.61 -28.03 -14.87
C ILE A 139 -3.93 -28.45 -14.19
N PRO A 140 -3.93 -28.78 -12.88
CA PRO A 140 -5.15 -29.07 -12.13
C PRO A 140 -6.18 -27.95 -12.27
N GLN A 141 -7.46 -28.28 -12.46
CA GLN A 141 -8.52 -27.29 -12.64
C GLN A 141 -9.50 -27.28 -11.47
N ALA A 142 -9.77 -26.09 -10.95
CA ALA A 142 -10.86 -25.82 -10.03
C ALA A 142 -11.97 -25.07 -10.80
N VAL A 143 -13.14 -25.71 -10.91
CA VAL A 143 -14.31 -25.12 -11.58
C VAL A 143 -15.34 -24.73 -10.53
N GLY A 144 -15.67 -23.45 -10.45
CA GLY A 144 -16.55 -22.91 -9.42
C GLY A 144 -17.54 -21.87 -9.94
N SER A 145 -18.64 -21.68 -9.23
CA SER A 145 -19.51 -20.52 -9.45
C SER A 145 -18.86 -19.27 -8.85
N ILE A 146 -18.90 -18.15 -9.57
CA ILE A 146 -18.41 -16.84 -9.08
C ILE A 146 -19.07 -16.45 -7.75
N ASN A 147 -20.33 -16.87 -7.54
CA ASN A 147 -21.09 -16.62 -6.31
C ASN A 147 -20.47 -17.27 -5.06
N ALA A 148 -19.60 -18.27 -5.21
CA ALA A 148 -18.88 -18.88 -4.09
C ALA A 148 -17.73 -17.99 -3.55
N VAL A 149 -17.30 -17.01 -4.34
CA VAL A 149 -16.21 -16.08 -4.01
C VAL A 149 -16.73 -14.66 -3.73
N VAL A 150 -17.94 -14.34 -4.22
CA VAL A 150 -18.61 -13.05 -3.97
C VAL A 150 -19.05 -12.97 -2.50
N GLY A 151 -18.62 -11.92 -1.79
CA GLY A 151 -19.05 -11.61 -0.41
C GLY A 151 -18.03 -11.93 0.69
N GLN A 152 -16.86 -12.44 0.34
CA GLN A 152 -15.70 -12.57 1.24
C GLN A 152 -14.42 -12.14 0.51
N ALA A 153 -13.34 -11.91 1.26
CA ALA A 153 -12.06 -11.58 0.65
C ALA A 153 -11.58 -12.72 -0.26
N PHE A 154 -11.27 -12.41 -1.51
CA PHE A 154 -11.13 -13.43 -2.56
C PHE A 154 -9.98 -14.42 -2.33
N PHE A 155 -8.97 -14.02 -1.55
CA PHE A 155 -7.82 -14.87 -1.21
C PHE A 155 -8.17 -15.99 -0.22
N VAL A 156 -9.28 -15.89 0.52
CA VAL A 156 -9.70 -16.94 1.48
C VAL A 156 -10.05 -18.25 0.76
N PRO A 157 -10.98 -18.27 -0.24
CA PRO A 157 -11.21 -19.47 -1.06
C PRO A 157 -9.96 -19.99 -1.77
N LEU A 158 -9.04 -19.10 -2.17
CA LEU A 158 -7.81 -19.51 -2.85
C LEU A 158 -6.90 -20.32 -1.94
N TYR A 159 -6.97 -20.14 -0.62
CA TYR A 159 -6.19 -20.91 0.34
C TYR A 159 -6.69 -22.37 0.42
N ASP A 160 -7.99 -22.58 0.56
CA ASP A 160 -8.59 -23.93 0.59
C ASP A 160 -8.34 -24.70 -0.71
N LEU A 161 -8.47 -24.00 -1.84
CA LEU A 161 -8.15 -24.57 -3.16
C LEU A 161 -6.66 -24.89 -3.28
N PHE A 162 -5.77 -24.04 -2.77
CA PHE A 162 -4.34 -24.32 -2.74
C PHE A 162 -4.00 -25.58 -1.94
N LEU A 163 -4.60 -25.77 -0.77
CA LEU A 163 -4.38 -26.98 0.04
C LEU A 163 -4.84 -28.25 -0.67
N THR A 164 -5.85 -28.15 -1.54
CA THR A 164 -6.43 -29.28 -2.29
C THR A 164 -5.70 -29.58 -3.59
N TYR A 165 -5.45 -28.56 -4.42
CA TYR A 165 -4.92 -28.69 -5.78
C TYR A 165 -3.41 -28.47 -5.89
N GLY A 166 -2.78 -27.93 -4.84
CA GLY A 166 -1.34 -27.69 -4.77
C GLY A 166 -0.91 -26.30 -5.22
N GLY A 167 0.40 -26.15 -5.45
CA GLY A 167 1.06 -24.84 -5.67
C GLY A 167 0.78 -24.18 -7.02
N ILE A 168 0.06 -24.85 -7.94
CA ILE A 168 -0.38 -24.27 -9.20
C ILE A 168 -1.68 -24.95 -9.66
N PHE A 169 -2.71 -24.15 -9.93
CA PHE A 169 -3.99 -24.65 -10.46
C PHE A 169 -4.71 -23.57 -11.28
N ARG A 170 -5.59 -23.99 -12.18
CA ARG A 170 -6.41 -23.10 -13.01
C ARG A 170 -7.78 -22.93 -12.37
N LEU A 171 -8.16 -21.69 -12.12
CA LEU A 171 -9.47 -21.31 -11.60
C LEU A 171 -10.33 -20.75 -12.74
N ASN A 172 -11.43 -21.44 -13.04
CA ASN A 172 -12.33 -21.07 -14.14
C ASN A 172 -13.61 -20.41 -13.60
N PHE A 173 -13.89 -19.18 -14.01
CA PHE A 173 -15.13 -18.44 -13.74
C PHE A 173 -15.84 -18.08 -15.06
N GLY A 174 -16.76 -18.95 -15.49
CA GLY A 174 -17.47 -18.76 -16.75
C GLY A 174 -16.48 -18.64 -17.93
N PRO A 175 -16.44 -17.51 -18.67
CA PRO A 175 -15.53 -17.34 -19.80
C PRO A 175 -14.10 -16.93 -19.42
N LYS A 176 -13.84 -16.53 -18.16
CA LYS A 176 -12.52 -16.10 -17.69
C LYS A 176 -11.83 -17.24 -16.94
N SER A 177 -10.54 -17.43 -17.17
CA SER A 177 -9.71 -18.38 -16.42
C SER A 177 -8.48 -17.66 -15.85
N PHE A 178 -8.13 -17.97 -14.61
CA PHE A 178 -6.96 -17.44 -13.93
C PHE A 178 -6.06 -18.59 -13.49
N LEU A 179 -4.76 -18.46 -13.70
CA LEU A 179 -3.77 -19.38 -13.17
C LEU A 179 -3.37 -18.92 -11.76
N ILE A 180 -3.67 -19.73 -10.75
CA ILE A 180 -3.30 -19.43 -9.37
C ILE A 180 -1.95 -20.08 -9.09
N VAL A 181 -1.00 -19.29 -8.60
CA VAL A 181 0.35 -19.72 -8.23
C VAL A 181 0.55 -19.51 -6.73
N SER A 182 0.99 -20.55 -6.04
CA SER A 182 1.26 -20.59 -4.60
C SER A 182 2.52 -21.40 -4.28
N ASP A 183 3.37 -21.60 -5.27
CA ASP A 183 4.69 -22.24 -5.14
C ASP A 183 5.79 -21.19 -5.21
N PRO A 184 6.76 -21.16 -4.26
CA PRO A 184 7.79 -20.14 -4.21
C PRO A 184 8.77 -20.21 -5.40
N GLY A 185 9.06 -21.41 -5.92
CA GLY A 185 9.93 -21.60 -7.08
C GLY A 185 9.29 -21.03 -8.35
N ILE A 186 8.00 -21.30 -8.54
CA ILE A 186 7.23 -20.73 -9.67
C ILE A 186 7.07 -19.21 -9.51
N ALA A 187 6.78 -18.72 -8.30
CA ALA A 187 6.69 -17.29 -8.03
C ALA A 187 8.00 -16.56 -8.33
N LYS A 188 9.15 -17.15 -7.94
CA LYS A 188 10.49 -16.63 -8.26
C LYS A 188 10.74 -16.60 -9.77
N HIS A 189 10.36 -17.64 -10.49
CA HIS A 189 10.50 -17.69 -11.95
C HIS A 189 9.76 -16.52 -12.62
N ILE A 190 8.49 -16.33 -12.26
CA ILE A 190 7.65 -15.27 -12.84
C ILE A 190 8.12 -13.86 -12.45
N LEU A 191 8.48 -13.66 -11.18
CA LEU A 191 8.79 -12.34 -10.66
C LEU A 191 10.21 -11.88 -10.95
N ARG A 192 11.17 -12.83 -11.06
CA ARG A 192 12.60 -12.54 -11.16
C ARG A 192 13.27 -13.21 -12.34
N ASP A 193 13.28 -14.55 -12.39
CA ASP A 193 14.21 -15.27 -13.28
C ASP A 193 13.82 -15.09 -14.76
N ASN A 194 12.52 -15.13 -15.08
CA ASN A 194 11.97 -14.87 -16.41
C ASN A 194 11.00 -13.67 -16.43
N SER A 195 11.26 -12.64 -15.62
CA SER A 195 10.30 -11.53 -15.43
C SER A 195 9.94 -10.74 -16.70
N LYS A 196 10.76 -10.84 -17.76
CA LYS A 196 10.53 -10.15 -19.05
C LYS A 196 9.38 -10.78 -19.83
N ALA A 197 9.09 -12.05 -19.60
CA ALA A 197 7.97 -12.77 -20.19
C ALA A 197 6.61 -12.39 -19.57
N TYR A 198 6.60 -11.52 -18.55
CA TYR A 198 5.40 -11.21 -17.78
C TYR A 198 5.14 -9.70 -17.66
N SER A 199 3.93 -9.29 -18.06
CA SER A 199 3.40 -7.94 -17.88
C SER A 199 2.50 -7.84 -16.64
N LYS A 200 2.01 -6.64 -16.34
CA LYS A 200 1.02 -6.43 -15.27
C LYS A 200 -0.39 -6.89 -15.65
N GLY A 201 -0.65 -7.12 -16.93
CA GLY A 201 -1.92 -7.67 -17.43
C GLY A 201 -3.13 -6.83 -17.02
N ILE A 202 -4.18 -7.51 -16.54
CA ILE A 202 -5.44 -6.90 -16.11
C ILE A 202 -5.20 -5.79 -15.06
N LEU A 203 -4.17 -5.90 -14.21
CA LEU A 203 -3.90 -4.88 -13.21
C LEU A 203 -3.59 -3.51 -13.84
N ALA A 204 -2.86 -3.48 -14.96
CA ALA A 204 -2.60 -2.24 -15.68
C ALA A 204 -3.89 -1.66 -16.28
N GLU A 205 -4.71 -2.50 -16.91
CA GLU A 205 -6.01 -2.12 -17.50
C GLU A 205 -6.96 -1.51 -16.45
N ILE A 206 -6.98 -2.09 -15.24
CA ILE A 206 -7.81 -1.62 -14.13
C ILE A 206 -7.28 -0.29 -13.57
N LEU A 207 -5.97 -0.11 -13.46
CA LEU A 207 -5.38 1.05 -12.79
C LEU A 207 -5.15 2.25 -13.72
N GLU A 208 -5.17 2.04 -15.04
CA GLU A 208 -4.90 3.09 -16.04
C GLU A 208 -5.83 4.31 -15.88
N PHE A 209 -7.09 4.13 -15.48
CA PHE A 209 -8.00 5.27 -15.31
C PHE A 209 -7.68 6.18 -14.11
N VAL A 210 -6.94 5.66 -13.12
CA VAL A 210 -6.54 6.39 -11.91
C VAL A 210 -5.10 6.89 -12.02
N MET A 211 -4.20 6.00 -12.44
CA MET A 211 -2.76 6.21 -12.42
C MET A 211 -2.16 6.52 -13.79
N GLY A 212 -2.96 6.53 -14.86
CA GLY A 212 -2.49 6.76 -16.22
C GLY A 212 -1.35 5.81 -16.60
N THR A 213 -0.26 6.37 -17.13
CA THR A 213 0.97 5.63 -17.48
C THR A 213 2.02 5.69 -16.37
N GLY A 214 1.60 5.83 -15.12
CA GLY A 214 2.48 5.87 -13.95
C GLY A 214 3.17 4.54 -13.63
N LEU A 215 4.07 4.55 -12.64
CA LEU A 215 5.05 3.47 -12.38
C LEU A 215 4.45 2.08 -12.14
N ILE A 216 3.25 1.96 -11.54
CA ILE A 216 2.62 0.67 -11.23
C ILE A 216 2.02 0.01 -12.49
N PRO A 217 1.15 0.69 -13.27
CA PRO A 217 0.57 0.13 -14.48
C PRO A 217 1.53 0.14 -15.68
N ALA A 218 2.54 1.00 -15.71
CA ALA A 218 3.46 1.09 -16.83
C ALA A 218 4.21 -0.22 -17.09
N ASP A 219 4.40 -0.52 -18.37
CA ASP A 219 5.12 -1.68 -18.87
C ASP A 219 6.23 -1.28 -19.87
N GLY A 220 7.18 -2.20 -20.06
CA GLY A 220 8.25 -2.05 -21.05
C GLY A 220 9.16 -0.84 -20.81
N GLU A 221 9.34 -0.05 -21.86
CA GLU A 221 10.32 1.04 -21.89
C GLU A 221 9.91 2.23 -21.02
N ILE A 222 8.62 2.58 -20.99
CA ILE A 222 8.09 3.66 -20.16
C ILE A 222 8.43 3.37 -18.70
N TRP A 223 8.06 2.19 -18.20
CA TRP A 223 8.39 1.75 -16.85
C TRP A 223 9.89 1.80 -16.56
N ARG A 224 10.71 1.30 -17.50
CA ARG A 224 12.17 1.24 -17.34
C ARG A 224 12.80 2.63 -17.19
N VAL A 225 12.30 3.61 -17.95
CA VAL A 225 12.77 5.00 -17.88
C VAL A 225 12.27 5.67 -16.60
N ARG A 226 10.97 5.60 -16.31
CA ARG A 226 10.38 6.24 -15.13
C ARG A 226 10.93 5.68 -13.82
N ARG A 227 11.10 4.35 -13.72
CA ARG A 227 11.70 3.71 -12.54
C ARG A 227 13.12 4.21 -12.29
N ARG A 228 13.92 4.36 -13.35
CA ARG A 228 15.31 4.83 -13.23
C ARG A 228 15.38 6.29 -12.77
N ALA A 229 14.41 7.12 -13.15
CA ALA A 229 14.30 8.50 -12.71
C ALA A 229 13.83 8.63 -11.24
N ILE A 230 12.88 7.81 -10.82
CA ILE A 230 12.26 7.91 -9.49
C ILE A 230 13.12 7.29 -8.39
N VAL A 231 13.75 6.14 -8.63
CA VAL A 231 14.49 5.41 -7.58
C VAL A 231 15.59 6.26 -6.91
N PRO A 232 16.40 7.06 -7.63
CA PRO A 232 17.39 7.95 -7.00
C PRO A 232 16.81 8.95 -6.01
N ALA A 233 15.56 9.38 -6.16
CA ALA A 233 14.91 10.31 -5.22
C ALA A 233 14.76 9.73 -3.81
N LEU A 234 14.74 8.40 -3.67
CA LEU A 234 14.64 7.70 -2.39
C LEU A 234 16.03 7.31 -1.83
N HIS A 235 17.04 8.15 -2.06
CA HIS A 235 18.39 7.92 -1.53
C HIS A 235 18.43 8.02 0.01
N GLN A 236 19.51 7.51 0.63
CA GLN A 236 19.62 7.37 2.08
C GLN A 236 19.44 8.70 2.84
N LYS A 237 19.98 9.81 2.30
CA LYS A 237 19.81 11.15 2.89
C LYS A 237 18.33 11.60 2.93
N TYR A 238 17.55 11.34 1.87
CA TYR A 238 16.11 11.62 1.85
C TYR A 238 15.38 10.79 2.90
N VAL A 239 15.60 9.47 2.90
CA VAL A 239 14.95 8.57 3.88
C VAL A 239 15.29 8.96 5.32
N THR A 240 16.51 9.42 5.58
CA THR A 240 16.92 9.91 6.90
C THR A 240 16.19 11.19 7.30
N ALA A 241 16.00 12.12 6.36
CA ALA A 241 15.23 13.35 6.61
C ALA A 241 13.74 13.07 6.88
N MET A 242 13.18 12.06 6.23
CA MET A 242 11.77 11.66 6.41
C MET A 242 11.47 11.07 7.79
N ILE A 243 12.48 10.64 8.56
CA ILE A 243 12.25 10.16 9.93
C ILE A 243 11.70 11.27 10.83
N GLY A 244 12.16 12.51 10.65
CA GLY A 244 11.60 13.66 11.38
C GLY A 244 10.14 13.92 11.03
N LEU A 245 9.74 13.66 9.77
CA LEU A 245 8.36 13.74 9.34
C LEU A 245 7.49 12.64 9.97
N PHE A 246 7.98 11.39 10.01
CA PHE A 246 7.27 10.30 10.69
C PHE A 246 7.07 10.65 12.17
N GLY A 247 8.14 11.16 12.77
CA GLY A 247 8.19 12.08 13.92
C GLY A 247 6.91 12.81 14.25
N GLU A 248 6.82 13.95 13.60
CA GLU A 248 5.78 14.94 13.79
C GLU A 248 4.40 14.38 13.49
N ALA A 249 4.28 13.53 12.47
CA ALA A 249 3.00 12.97 12.07
C ALA A 249 2.43 12.02 13.12
N SER A 250 3.25 11.15 13.72
CA SER A 250 2.74 10.23 14.75
C SER A 250 2.57 10.91 16.11
N ASP A 251 3.37 11.93 16.44
CA ASP A 251 3.10 12.76 17.63
C ASP A 251 1.71 13.43 17.53
N ARG A 252 1.33 13.94 16.35
CA ARG A 252 -0.04 14.45 16.10
C ARG A 252 -1.10 13.38 16.30
N LEU A 253 -0.84 12.14 15.89
CA LEU A 253 -1.76 11.02 16.16
C LEU A 253 -1.84 10.73 17.67
N CYS A 254 -0.70 10.62 18.35
CA CYS A 254 -0.61 10.38 19.79
C CYS A 254 -1.38 11.43 20.59
N GLN A 255 -1.27 12.73 20.24
CA GLN A 255 -2.08 13.79 20.86
C GLN A 255 -3.59 13.58 20.73
N LYS A 256 -4.06 13.06 19.57
CA LYS A 256 -5.49 12.71 19.39
C LYS A 256 -5.89 11.50 20.22
N LEU A 257 -5.01 10.49 20.29
CA LEU A 257 -5.24 9.29 21.09
C LEU A 257 -5.24 9.60 22.59
N ASP A 258 -4.35 10.46 23.07
CA ASP A 258 -4.30 10.88 24.47
C ASP A 258 -5.56 11.63 24.90
N LYS A 259 -6.12 12.44 24.00
CA LYS A 259 -7.41 13.10 24.22
C LYS A 259 -8.53 12.07 24.35
N ALA A 260 -8.65 11.14 23.40
CA ALA A 260 -9.65 10.09 23.44
C ALA A 260 -9.51 9.20 24.69
N ALA A 261 -8.27 8.85 25.06
CA ALA A 261 -7.97 8.08 26.26
C ALA A 261 -8.35 8.82 27.56
N SER A 262 -8.15 10.14 27.59
CA SER A 262 -8.56 10.99 28.73
C SER A 262 -10.08 11.04 28.89
N ASP A 263 -10.81 11.03 27.77
CA ASP A 263 -12.26 11.05 27.73
C ASP A 263 -12.88 9.63 27.87
N GLY A 264 -12.05 8.58 27.77
CA GLY A 264 -12.48 7.17 27.80
C GLY A 264 -13.24 6.75 26.55
N GLU A 265 -12.96 7.37 25.40
CA GLU A 265 -13.60 7.11 24.12
C GLU A 265 -12.89 5.99 23.35
N ASP A 266 -13.67 5.09 22.76
CA ASP A 266 -13.15 4.12 21.80
C ASP A 266 -12.77 4.81 20.49
N VAL A 267 -11.66 4.41 19.89
CA VAL A 267 -11.15 4.96 18.64
C VAL A 267 -11.10 3.90 17.54
N GLU A 268 -11.45 4.30 16.31
CA GLU A 268 -11.32 3.46 15.13
C GLU A 268 -9.93 3.68 14.52
N MET A 269 -9.02 2.73 14.76
CA MET A 269 -7.59 2.87 14.43
C MET A 269 -7.29 2.80 12.93
N GLU A 270 -8.08 2.06 12.13
CA GLU A 270 -7.84 1.92 10.69
C GLU A 270 -7.95 3.27 9.98
N SER A 271 -9.01 4.04 10.28
CA SER A 271 -9.23 5.37 9.73
C SER A 271 -8.19 6.37 10.23
N LEU A 272 -7.70 6.24 11.47
CA LEU A 272 -6.63 7.09 11.99
C LEU A 272 -5.29 6.80 11.32
N PHE A 273 -4.94 5.53 11.13
CA PHE A 273 -3.72 5.15 10.40
C PHE A 273 -3.78 5.55 8.94
N SER A 274 -4.94 5.42 8.28
CA SER A 274 -5.12 5.91 6.91
C SER A 274 -4.91 7.42 6.80
N ARG A 275 -5.42 8.22 7.74
CA ARG A 275 -5.16 9.67 7.77
C ARG A 275 -3.69 9.98 8.03
N LEU A 276 -3.08 9.30 9.00
CA LEU A 276 -1.67 9.46 9.32
C LEU A 276 -0.78 9.23 8.10
N THR A 277 -0.94 8.09 7.43
CA THR A 277 -0.08 7.75 6.28
C THR A 277 -0.37 8.64 5.07
N LEU A 278 -1.58 9.21 4.93
CA LEU A 278 -1.87 10.21 3.91
C LEU A 278 -1.06 11.49 4.14
N ASP A 279 -1.04 11.98 5.38
CA ASP A 279 -0.30 13.18 5.75
C ASP A 279 1.21 12.98 5.54
N VAL A 280 1.72 11.80 5.93
CA VAL A 280 3.12 11.41 5.71
C VAL A 280 3.47 11.38 4.21
N ILE A 281 2.72 10.62 3.40
CA ILE A 281 3.06 10.49 1.97
C ILE A 281 2.84 11.81 1.23
N GLY A 282 1.85 12.61 1.63
CA GLY A 282 1.59 13.95 1.09
C GLY A 282 2.79 14.87 1.25
N LYS A 283 3.33 14.90 2.46
CA LYS A 283 4.49 15.73 2.77
C LYS A 283 5.77 15.17 2.15
N ALA A 284 5.95 13.85 2.17
CA ALA A 284 7.13 13.18 1.63
C ALA A 284 7.24 13.28 0.09
N VAL A 285 6.11 13.18 -0.63
CA VAL A 285 6.09 13.20 -2.10
C VAL A 285 5.93 14.61 -2.65
N PHE A 286 5.12 15.46 -2.01
CA PHE A 286 4.70 16.75 -2.58
C PHE A 286 5.05 17.97 -1.72
N ASN A 287 5.64 17.78 -0.54
CA ASN A 287 5.76 18.82 0.49
C ASN A 287 4.41 19.43 0.89
N TYR A 288 3.31 18.70 0.67
CA TYR A 288 1.96 19.16 0.95
C TYR A 288 1.45 18.54 2.25
N ASP A 289 0.91 19.37 3.13
CA ASP A 289 0.24 18.91 4.34
C ASP A 289 -1.26 18.79 4.04
N PHE A 290 -1.77 17.55 3.99
CA PHE A 290 -3.20 17.31 3.88
C PHE A 290 -3.94 17.64 5.17
N ASP A 291 -3.24 17.62 6.31
CA ASP A 291 -3.78 17.75 7.67
C ASP A 291 -5.05 16.91 7.87
N SER A 292 -5.04 15.70 7.32
CA SER A 292 -6.20 14.80 7.29
C SER A 292 -6.51 14.21 8.66
N LEU A 293 -5.51 14.20 9.55
CA LEU A 293 -5.72 13.92 10.98
C LEU A 293 -6.60 14.98 11.64
N SER A 294 -6.54 16.26 11.24
CA SER A 294 -7.32 17.33 11.88
C SER A 294 -8.63 17.63 11.15
N TYR A 295 -8.61 17.61 9.81
CA TYR A 295 -9.73 18.03 8.98
C TYR A 295 -10.03 17.02 7.87
N ASP A 296 -11.31 16.88 7.51
CA ASP A 296 -11.68 16.15 6.31
C ASP A 296 -11.78 17.11 5.12
N ASN A 297 -10.75 17.10 4.27
CA ASN A 297 -10.69 17.89 3.04
C ASN A 297 -11.32 17.15 1.84
N GLY A 298 -11.91 15.96 2.04
CA GLY A 298 -12.52 15.14 1.00
C GLY A 298 -11.53 14.39 0.10
N ILE A 299 -10.22 14.62 0.22
CA ILE A 299 -9.20 13.94 -0.61
C ILE A 299 -9.09 12.47 -0.21
N VAL A 300 -9.11 12.18 1.09
CA VAL A 300 -9.17 10.79 1.62
C VAL A 300 -10.36 10.06 1.00
N GLU A 301 -11.57 10.66 1.05
CA GLU A 301 -12.76 10.06 0.46
C GLU A 301 -12.62 9.87 -1.06
N ALA A 302 -12.06 10.86 -1.77
CA ALA A 302 -11.83 10.78 -3.20
C ALA A 302 -10.88 9.62 -3.56
N VAL A 303 -9.78 9.46 -2.83
CA VAL A 303 -8.86 8.32 -3.00
C VAL A 303 -9.59 7.01 -2.77
N TYR A 304 -10.32 6.85 -1.66
CA TYR A 304 -11.11 5.64 -1.39
C TYR A 304 -12.16 5.34 -2.48
N VAL A 305 -12.86 6.35 -2.98
CA VAL A 305 -13.84 6.21 -4.06
C VAL A 305 -13.18 5.67 -5.32
N THR A 306 -11.99 6.20 -5.68
CA THR A 306 -11.25 5.73 -6.87
C THR A 306 -10.69 4.31 -6.69
N LEU A 307 -10.17 3.97 -5.51
CA LEU A 307 -9.69 2.62 -5.20
C LEU A 307 -10.81 1.58 -5.24
N ARG A 308 -11.96 1.88 -4.64
CA ARG A 308 -13.13 0.98 -4.65
C ARG A 308 -13.69 0.81 -6.06
N GLU A 309 -13.65 1.85 -6.89
CA GLU A 309 -14.00 1.73 -8.30
C GLU A 309 -13.04 0.78 -9.03
N ALA A 310 -11.73 0.91 -8.81
CA ALA A 310 -10.73 0.02 -9.41
C ALA A 310 -10.96 -1.45 -9.01
N GLU A 311 -11.18 -1.73 -7.73
CA GLU A 311 -11.52 -3.08 -7.24
C GLU A 311 -12.77 -3.62 -7.94
N MET A 312 -13.84 -2.83 -8.02
CA MET A 312 -15.08 -3.25 -8.66
C MET A 312 -14.94 -3.45 -10.18
N ARG A 313 -14.08 -2.69 -10.87
CA ARG A 313 -13.77 -2.92 -12.29
C ARG A 313 -13.07 -4.26 -12.50
N SER A 314 -12.30 -4.71 -11.51
CA SER A 314 -11.62 -6.02 -11.56
C SER A 314 -12.60 -7.20 -11.51
N THR A 315 -13.71 -7.06 -10.79
CA THR A 315 -14.68 -8.14 -10.54
C THR A 315 -15.93 -8.06 -11.43
N SER A 316 -16.17 -6.93 -12.10
CA SER A 316 -17.34 -6.77 -12.96
C SER A 316 -17.25 -7.64 -14.22
N PRO A 317 -18.29 -8.44 -14.53
CA PRO A 317 -18.31 -9.28 -15.73
C PRO A 317 -18.49 -8.45 -17.01
N ILE A 318 -19.08 -7.25 -16.92
CA ILE A 318 -19.37 -6.37 -18.04
C ILE A 318 -18.71 -5.00 -17.77
N PRO A 319 -17.87 -4.49 -18.70
CA PRO A 319 -17.20 -3.20 -18.55
C PRO A 319 -18.14 -2.03 -18.83
N THR A 320 -19.10 -1.80 -17.94
CA THR A 320 -20.12 -0.75 -18.11
C THR A 320 -19.53 0.66 -18.16
N TRP A 321 -18.33 0.86 -17.58
CA TRP A 321 -17.58 2.12 -17.60
C TRP A 321 -17.04 2.51 -18.99
N GLU A 322 -16.91 1.56 -19.92
CA GLU A 322 -16.48 1.85 -21.29
C GLU A 322 -17.62 2.43 -22.14
N ILE A 323 -18.88 2.30 -21.69
CA ILE A 323 -20.04 2.81 -22.40
C ILE A 323 -20.08 4.34 -22.25
N PRO A 324 -19.87 5.13 -23.32
CA PRO A 324 -19.59 6.57 -23.20
C PRO A 324 -20.69 7.39 -22.52
N ILE A 325 -21.95 6.97 -22.63
CA ILE A 325 -23.11 7.67 -22.04
C ILE A 325 -23.30 7.26 -20.58
N TRP A 326 -22.84 6.07 -20.19
CA TRP A 326 -23.08 5.50 -18.86
C TRP A 326 -22.23 6.21 -17.78
N LYS A 327 -21.06 6.73 -18.15
CA LYS A 327 -20.25 7.57 -17.25
C LYS A 327 -21.00 8.82 -16.74
N ASP A 328 -21.90 9.37 -17.56
CA ASP A 328 -22.65 10.60 -17.29
C ASP A 328 -24.07 10.34 -16.75
N ILE A 329 -24.54 9.09 -16.77
CA ILE A 329 -25.84 8.70 -16.21
C ILE A 329 -25.67 8.09 -14.82
N SER A 330 -24.61 7.31 -14.60
CA SER A 330 -24.40 6.60 -13.33
C SER A 330 -24.10 7.56 -12.20
N PRO A 331 -24.89 7.55 -11.10
CA PRO A 331 -24.51 8.26 -9.88
C PRO A 331 -23.12 7.84 -9.38
N ARG A 332 -22.80 6.55 -9.56
CA ARG A 332 -21.50 6.00 -9.19
C ARG A 332 -20.36 6.55 -10.04
N GLN A 333 -20.48 6.49 -11.37
CA GLN A 333 -19.42 7.01 -12.26
C GLN A 333 -19.28 8.54 -12.14
N LYS A 334 -20.36 9.27 -11.88
CA LYS A 334 -20.29 10.70 -11.52
C LYS A 334 -19.42 10.93 -10.30
N LYS A 335 -19.67 10.21 -9.20
CA LYS A 335 -18.88 10.31 -7.97
C LYS A 335 -17.40 10.00 -8.22
N VAL A 336 -17.10 8.99 -9.04
CA VAL A 336 -15.71 8.65 -9.43
C VAL A 336 -15.07 9.77 -10.24
N ASN A 337 -15.78 10.34 -11.21
CA ASN A 337 -15.25 11.43 -12.05
C ASN A 337 -15.02 12.71 -11.22
N GLU A 338 -15.90 13.02 -10.26
CA GLU A 338 -15.73 14.13 -9.32
C GLU A 338 -14.50 13.91 -8.42
N ALA A 339 -14.34 12.70 -7.87
CA ALA A 339 -13.17 12.32 -7.08
C ALA A 339 -11.86 12.43 -7.88
N LEU A 340 -11.82 11.90 -9.10
CA LEU A 340 -10.66 12.02 -9.99
C LEU A 340 -10.36 13.47 -10.34
N LYS A 341 -11.40 14.29 -10.57
CA LYS A 341 -11.21 15.72 -10.85
C LYS A 341 -10.58 16.44 -9.67
N LEU A 342 -11.08 16.19 -8.45
CA LEU A 342 -10.51 16.76 -7.23
C LEU A 342 -9.02 16.41 -7.11
N ILE A 343 -8.69 15.11 -7.20
CA ILE A 343 -7.30 14.66 -7.07
C ILE A 343 -6.41 15.27 -8.15
N ASN A 344 -6.82 15.25 -9.42
CA ASN A 344 -6.03 15.81 -10.51
C ASN A 344 -5.81 17.32 -10.37
N THR A 345 -6.83 18.08 -9.95
CA THR A 345 -6.70 19.52 -9.72
C THR A 345 -5.72 19.82 -8.58
N THR A 346 -5.80 19.09 -7.45
CA THR A 346 -4.83 19.24 -6.36
C THR A 346 -3.41 18.92 -6.83
N LEU A 347 -3.21 17.82 -7.57
CA LEU A 347 -1.89 17.46 -8.08
C LEU A 347 -1.34 18.50 -9.07
N ASP A 348 -2.18 19.02 -9.98
CA ASP A 348 -1.78 20.06 -10.94
C ASP A 348 -1.35 21.35 -10.21
N GLU A 349 -2.05 21.73 -9.13
CA GLU A 349 -1.68 22.87 -8.29
C GLU A 349 -0.31 22.66 -7.59
N LEU A 350 -0.07 21.46 -7.04
CA LEU A 350 1.19 21.12 -6.39
C LEU A 350 2.37 21.12 -7.35
N ILE A 351 2.19 20.53 -8.53
CA ILE A 351 3.20 20.55 -9.60
C ILE A 351 3.52 22.00 -10.01
N ALA A 352 2.50 22.86 -10.13
CA ALA A 352 2.70 24.26 -10.49
C ALA A 352 3.41 25.08 -9.39
N ILE A 353 3.18 24.78 -8.12
CA ILE A 353 3.91 25.40 -7.00
C ILE A 353 5.38 24.98 -7.04
N CYS A 354 5.66 23.67 -7.12
CA CYS A 354 7.03 23.17 -7.07
C CYS A 354 7.86 23.60 -8.30
N LYS A 355 7.27 23.62 -9.51
CA LYS A 355 7.94 24.15 -10.71
C LYS A 355 8.43 25.59 -10.53
N ARG A 356 7.62 26.45 -9.91
CA ARG A 356 8.00 27.84 -9.63
C ARG A 356 9.15 27.95 -8.62
N LEU A 357 9.24 27.03 -7.66
CA LEU A 357 10.34 27.00 -6.69
C LEU A 357 11.64 26.57 -7.36
N VAL A 358 11.61 25.50 -8.15
CA VAL A 358 12.79 24.99 -8.88
C VAL A 358 13.32 26.01 -9.89
N GLU A 359 12.45 26.74 -10.59
CA GLU A 359 12.87 27.82 -11.51
C GLU A 359 13.58 28.99 -10.81
N GLN A 360 13.37 29.17 -9.50
CA GLN A 360 13.98 30.24 -8.70
C GLN A 360 15.27 29.80 -8.00
N GLU A 361 15.59 28.50 -8.02
CA GLU A 361 16.76 27.93 -7.34
C GLU A 361 17.98 27.87 -8.27
N ASP A 362 19.13 28.33 -7.77
CA ASP A 362 20.43 28.22 -8.45
C ASP A 362 21.28 27.10 -7.83
N LEU A 363 20.65 25.92 -7.64
CA LEU A 363 21.32 24.76 -7.04
C LEU A 363 21.76 23.76 -8.12
N GLN A 364 23.00 23.27 -8.01
CA GLN A 364 23.50 22.22 -8.89
C GLN A 364 23.00 20.85 -8.44
N PHE A 365 22.33 20.13 -9.35
CA PHE A 365 21.86 18.78 -9.11
C PHE A 365 23.01 17.77 -9.01
N HIS A 366 22.91 16.84 -8.06
CA HIS A 366 23.82 15.71 -7.88
C HIS A 366 23.03 14.48 -7.36
N GLU A 367 23.64 13.29 -7.32
CA GLU A 367 22.92 12.03 -7.04
C GLU A 367 22.21 11.95 -5.66
N GLU A 368 22.68 12.72 -4.67
CA GLU A 368 22.09 12.85 -3.33
C GLU A 368 21.51 14.25 -3.07
N TYR A 369 21.08 14.92 -4.14
CA TYR A 369 20.49 16.24 -4.05
C TYR A 369 19.20 16.20 -3.23
N MET A 370 19.08 17.10 -2.27
CA MET A 370 17.85 17.27 -1.50
C MET A 370 17.84 18.71 -1.00
N ASN A 371 16.77 19.44 -1.33
CA ASN A 371 16.56 20.78 -0.84
C ASN A 371 16.13 20.73 0.64
N GLU A 372 16.65 21.62 1.47
CA GLU A 372 16.37 21.63 2.91
C GLU A 372 15.01 22.24 3.25
N GLN A 373 14.50 23.16 2.42
CA GLN A 373 13.17 23.76 2.56
C GLN A 373 12.06 22.88 1.97
N ASP A 374 12.37 22.19 0.87
CA ASP A 374 11.48 21.25 0.20
C ASP A 374 12.19 19.90 -0.07
N PRO A 375 12.25 19.02 0.92
CA PRO A 375 12.89 17.72 0.76
C PRO A 375 12.03 16.72 -0.02
N SER A 376 11.01 17.13 -0.79
CA SER A 376 10.07 16.21 -1.44
C SER A 376 10.62 15.52 -2.69
N ILE A 377 10.02 14.36 -3.01
CA ILE A 377 10.33 13.62 -4.26
C ILE A 377 9.99 14.47 -5.49
N LEU A 378 8.90 15.25 -5.45
CA LEU A 378 8.53 16.16 -6.53
C LEU A 378 9.65 17.18 -6.82
N HIS A 379 10.21 17.77 -5.77
CA HIS A 379 11.32 18.73 -5.92
C HIS A 379 12.55 18.08 -6.54
N PHE A 380 12.92 16.89 -6.08
CA PHE A 380 14.02 16.10 -6.66
C PHE A 380 13.82 15.83 -8.16
N LEU A 381 12.62 15.37 -8.54
CA LEU A 381 12.31 15.00 -9.93
C LEU A 381 12.31 16.21 -10.87
N LEU A 382 11.92 17.39 -10.38
CA LEU A 382 11.97 18.62 -11.16
C LEU A 382 13.39 19.18 -11.24
N ALA A 383 14.17 19.10 -10.15
CA ALA A 383 15.56 19.53 -10.11
C ALA A 383 16.50 18.66 -10.95
N SER A 384 16.16 17.39 -11.19
CA SER A 384 16.98 16.51 -12.06
C SER A 384 17.02 16.98 -13.52
N GLY A 385 16.07 17.82 -13.94
CA GLY A 385 15.96 18.31 -15.31
C GLY A 385 15.51 17.25 -16.31
N ASP A 386 14.91 16.15 -15.85
CA ASP A 386 14.39 15.11 -16.74
C ASP A 386 13.29 15.70 -17.65
N ASP A 387 13.39 15.44 -18.96
CA ASP A 387 12.35 15.86 -19.93
C ASP A 387 11.10 14.98 -19.78
N VAL A 388 10.20 15.42 -18.88
CA VAL A 388 8.97 14.71 -18.53
C VAL A 388 7.79 15.64 -18.73
N SER A 389 6.80 15.19 -19.50
CA SER A 389 5.54 15.92 -19.63
C SER A 389 4.86 16.07 -18.25
N SER A 390 4.18 17.20 -18.02
CA SER A 390 3.43 17.42 -16.77
C SER A 390 2.43 16.30 -16.49
N LYS A 391 1.83 15.71 -17.54
CA LYS A 391 0.92 14.57 -17.41
C LYS A 391 1.64 13.34 -16.86
N GLN A 392 2.78 12.96 -17.43
CA GLN A 392 3.52 11.79 -16.97
C GLN A 392 4.03 11.97 -15.54
N LEU A 393 4.51 13.17 -15.19
CA LEU A 393 4.92 13.49 -13.82
C LEU A 393 3.74 13.33 -12.85
N ARG A 394 2.57 13.87 -13.19
CA ARG A 394 1.35 13.69 -12.39
C ARG A 394 0.98 12.21 -12.20
N ASP A 395 1.01 11.43 -13.28
CA ASP A 395 0.70 10.00 -13.27
C ASP A 395 1.66 9.23 -12.33
N ASP A 396 2.96 9.59 -12.33
CA ASP A 396 3.96 9.00 -11.43
C ASP A 396 3.73 9.37 -9.96
N LEU A 397 3.43 10.64 -9.69
CA LEU A 397 3.16 11.12 -8.33
C LEU A 397 1.88 10.52 -7.76
N MET A 398 0.82 10.44 -8.57
CA MET A 398 -0.44 9.79 -8.22
C MET A 398 -0.22 8.31 -7.90
N THR A 399 0.66 7.66 -8.67
CA THR A 399 1.07 6.28 -8.40
C THR A 399 1.75 6.15 -7.04
N MET A 400 2.67 7.04 -6.69
CA MET A 400 3.37 7.00 -5.40
C MET A 400 2.44 7.30 -4.22
N LEU A 401 1.52 8.26 -4.39
CA LEU A 401 0.49 8.59 -3.39
C LEU A 401 -0.32 7.35 -3.02
N ILE A 402 -0.90 6.68 -4.02
CA ILE A 402 -1.70 5.46 -3.78
C ILE A 402 -0.83 4.32 -3.24
N ALA A 403 0.38 4.15 -3.77
CA ALA A 403 1.26 3.06 -3.38
C ALA A 403 1.72 3.15 -1.92
N GLY A 404 1.98 4.36 -1.42
CA GLY A 404 2.50 4.60 -0.06
C GLY A 404 1.44 4.90 0.99
N HIS A 405 0.21 5.25 0.60
CA HIS A 405 -0.86 5.64 1.53
C HIS A 405 -1.51 4.41 2.20
N GLU A 406 -2.33 3.68 1.45
CA GLU A 406 -3.19 2.61 2.00
C GLU A 406 -2.38 1.38 2.45
N THR A 407 -1.23 1.13 1.81
CA THR A 407 -0.40 -0.04 2.13
C THR A 407 0.22 0.07 3.53
N SER A 408 0.81 1.22 3.87
CA SER A 408 1.33 1.50 5.21
C SER A 408 0.20 1.53 6.24
N ALA A 409 -0.97 2.11 5.90
CA ALA A 409 -2.13 2.13 6.79
C ALA A 409 -2.57 0.71 7.18
N ALA A 410 -2.73 -0.17 6.19
CA ALA A 410 -3.09 -1.56 6.42
C ALA A 410 -2.04 -2.30 7.27
N VAL A 411 -0.74 -2.08 7.03
CA VAL A 411 0.33 -2.68 7.84
C VAL A 411 0.21 -2.27 9.31
N LEU A 412 -0.03 -0.98 9.59
CA LEU A 412 -0.22 -0.48 10.95
C LEU A 412 -1.48 -1.09 11.59
N THR A 413 -2.61 -1.05 10.89
CA THR A 413 -3.88 -1.63 11.35
C THR A 413 -3.74 -3.09 11.74
N TRP A 414 -3.17 -3.92 10.86
CA TRP A 414 -2.98 -5.35 11.13
C TRP A 414 -1.95 -5.61 12.23
N THR A 415 -0.91 -4.76 12.33
CA THR A 415 0.08 -4.87 13.40
C THR A 415 -0.55 -4.62 14.77
N PHE A 416 -1.31 -3.53 14.92
CA PHE A 416 -2.00 -3.22 16.19
C PHE A 416 -3.09 -4.23 16.52
N TYR A 417 -3.82 -4.73 15.52
CA TYR A 417 -4.76 -5.83 15.69
C TYR A 417 -4.08 -7.11 16.21
N LEU A 418 -2.89 -7.43 15.71
CA LEU A 418 -2.11 -8.57 16.19
C LEU A 418 -1.55 -8.32 17.60
N LEU A 419 -1.03 -7.13 17.87
CA LEU A 419 -0.49 -6.79 19.20
C LEU A 419 -1.57 -6.87 20.30
N SER A 420 -2.79 -6.40 20.04
CA SER A 420 -3.90 -6.49 21.01
C SER A 420 -4.31 -7.93 21.32
N LYS A 421 -4.08 -8.86 20.38
CA LYS A 421 -4.33 -10.30 20.58
C LYS A 421 -3.20 -11.06 21.26
N TYR A 422 -1.98 -10.50 21.29
CA TYR A 422 -0.79 -11.17 21.81
C TYR A 422 -0.08 -10.29 22.86
N PRO A 423 -0.61 -10.18 24.10
CA PRO A 423 -0.07 -9.28 25.13
C PRO A 423 1.40 -9.51 25.49
N LYS A 424 1.89 -10.76 25.35
CA LYS A 424 3.32 -11.07 25.59
C LYS A 424 4.24 -10.48 24.52
N VAL A 425 3.76 -10.40 23.28
CA VAL A 425 4.49 -9.75 22.18
C VAL A 425 4.46 -8.24 22.39
N MET A 426 3.30 -7.68 22.77
CA MET A 426 3.16 -6.27 23.10
C MET A 426 4.12 -5.85 24.22
N ALA A 427 4.18 -6.60 25.33
CA ALA A 427 5.08 -6.30 26.44
C ALA A 427 6.56 -6.30 26.02
N LYS A 428 6.99 -7.26 25.18
CA LYS A 428 8.36 -7.29 24.65
C LYS A 428 8.68 -6.11 23.73
N LEU A 429 7.71 -5.69 22.91
CA LEU A 429 7.85 -4.50 22.07
C LEU A 429 7.99 -3.24 22.93
N GLN A 430 7.16 -3.09 23.95
CA GLN A 430 7.25 -1.99 24.92
C GLN A 430 8.61 -1.97 25.62
N ASP A 431 9.07 -3.11 26.13
CA ASP A 431 10.39 -3.22 26.77
C ASP A 431 11.53 -2.78 25.83
N GLU A 432 11.47 -3.12 24.54
CA GLU A 432 12.48 -2.66 23.55
C GLU A 432 12.39 -1.15 23.32
N VAL A 433 11.18 -0.63 23.10
CA VAL A 433 10.95 0.78 22.84
C VAL A 433 11.40 1.64 24.03
N ASP A 434 10.98 1.29 25.24
CA ASP A 434 11.36 1.99 26.47
C ASP A 434 12.88 1.99 26.68
N SER A 435 13.54 0.86 26.37
CA SER A 435 14.99 0.73 26.52
C SER A 435 15.79 1.49 25.45
N VAL A 436 15.28 1.60 24.23
CA VAL A 436 16.01 2.17 23.09
C VAL A 436 15.76 3.67 22.95
N LEU A 437 14.50 4.09 23.15
CA LEU A 437 14.03 5.43 22.81
C LEU A 437 13.76 6.29 24.05
N GLY A 438 13.20 5.71 25.10
CA GLY A 438 12.59 6.48 26.19
C GLY A 438 11.60 7.51 25.63
N ASP A 439 11.62 8.74 26.16
CA ASP A 439 10.67 9.80 25.77
C ASP A 439 11.15 10.67 24.58
N SER A 440 12.27 10.32 23.92
CA SER A 440 12.85 11.14 22.85
C SER A 440 12.41 10.69 21.46
N LEU A 441 12.26 11.63 20.52
CA LEU A 441 11.99 11.31 19.12
C LEU A 441 13.13 10.43 18.53
N PRO A 442 12.83 9.23 18.00
CA PRO A 442 13.83 8.31 17.44
C PRO A 442 14.65 8.91 16.29
N THR A 443 15.95 8.64 16.29
CA THR A 443 16.84 8.93 15.15
C THR A 443 16.98 7.72 14.23
N ILE A 444 17.57 7.89 13.04
CA ILE A 444 17.91 6.77 12.13
C ILE A 444 18.75 5.67 12.81
N GLU A 445 19.64 6.04 13.73
CA GLU A 445 20.46 5.07 14.46
C GLU A 445 19.68 4.31 15.51
N ASP A 446 18.60 4.89 16.03
CA ASP A 446 17.72 4.21 16.99
C ASP A 446 16.79 3.24 16.28
N VAL A 447 16.27 3.60 15.10
CA VAL A 447 15.46 2.70 14.28
C VAL A 447 16.21 1.40 13.92
N LYS A 448 17.54 1.46 13.74
CA LYS A 448 18.37 0.25 13.55
C LYS A 448 18.46 -0.65 14.79
N LYS A 449 18.24 -0.10 15.98
CA LYS A 449 18.26 -0.83 17.26
C LYS A 449 16.90 -1.48 17.57
N LEU A 450 15.81 -0.98 16.98
CA LEU A 450 14.43 -1.50 17.12
C LEU A 450 14.22 -2.84 16.38
N LYS A 451 15.01 -3.85 16.76
CA LYS A 451 15.06 -5.15 16.08
C LYS A 451 13.76 -5.93 16.27
N TYR A 452 13.22 -5.93 17.49
CA TYR A 452 11.99 -6.64 17.83
C TYR A 452 10.78 -5.97 17.18
N THR A 453 10.68 -4.63 17.21
CA THR A 453 9.66 -3.88 16.48
C THR A 453 9.71 -4.18 14.97
N THR A 454 10.91 -4.24 14.40
CA THR A 454 11.09 -4.65 12.99
C THR A 454 10.55 -6.07 12.75
N ARG A 455 10.81 -7.02 13.66
CA ARG A 455 10.29 -8.40 13.56
C ARG A 455 8.77 -8.47 13.70
N VAL A 456 8.19 -7.66 14.57
CA VAL A 456 6.73 -7.53 14.74
C VAL A 456 6.08 -7.11 13.42
N ILE A 457 6.64 -6.10 12.76
CA ILE A 457 6.15 -5.64 11.45
C ILE A 457 6.38 -6.69 10.37
N ASN A 458 7.52 -7.37 10.37
CA ASN A 458 7.79 -8.44 9.40
C ASN A 458 6.78 -9.60 9.54
N GLU A 459 6.46 -9.99 10.77
CA GLU A 459 5.48 -11.04 11.01
C GLU A 459 4.05 -10.58 10.69
N SER A 460 3.73 -9.31 10.93
CA SER A 460 2.46 -8.71 10.50
C SER A 460 2.31 -8.73 8.98
N LEU A 461 3.34 -8.31 8.23
CA LEU A 461 3.38 -8.40 6.77
C LEU A 461 3.34 -9.84 6.24
N ARG A 462 3.82 -10.82 7.03
CA ARG A 462 3.68 -12.23 6.69
C ARG A 462 2.21 -12.65 6.78
N LEU A 463 1.56 -12.40 7.91
CA LEU A 463 0.16 -12.77 8.13
C LEU A 463 -0.84 -11.95 7.29
N TYR A 464 -0.52 -10.69 7.00
CA TYR A 464 -1.41 -9.77 6.27
C TYR A 464 -0.64 -9.03 5.16
N PRO A 465 -0.26 -9.73 4.07
CA PRO A 465 0.49 -9.14 2.97
C PRO A 465 -0.33 -8.11 2.18
N GLN A 466 0.34 -7.03 1.76
CA GLN A 466 -0.27 -5.92 1.02
C GLN A 466 0.37 -5.75 -0.37
N PRO A 467 -0.28 -6.16 -1.48
CA PRO A 467 -1.56 -6.88 -1.56
C PRO A 467 -1.42 -8.40 -1.32
N PRO A 468 -2.52 -9.10 -1.01
CA PRO A 468 -2.51 -10.56 -0.81
C PRO A 468 -2.28 -11.37 -2.09
N VAL A 469 -2.43 -10.75 -3.26
CA VAL A 469 -2.22 -11.38 -4.57
C VAL A 469 -1.49 -10.42 -5.52
N LEU A 470 -0.48 -10.94 -6.23
CA LEU A 470 0.20 -10.23 -7.31
C LEU A 470 -0.30 -10.72 -8.67
N ILE A 471 -0.69 -9.78 -9.53
CA ILE A 471 -1.24 -10.07 -10.86
C ILE A 471 -0.16 -9.97 -11.94
N ARG A 472 -0.12 -10.95 -12.83
CA ARG A 472 0.73 -10.97 -14.04
C ARG A 472 -0.04 -11.48 -15.24
N ARG A 473 0.44 -11.17 -16.44
CA ARG A 473 0.01 -11.83 -17.68
C ARG A 473 1.21 -12.29 -18.48
N SER A 474 1.18 -13.50 -19.01
CA SER A 474 2.24 -13.99 -19.89
C SER A 474 2.22 -13.27 -21.24
N LEU A 475 3.38 -12.81 -21.69
CA LEU A 475 3.60 -12.16 -22.97
C LEU A 475 4.04 -13.14 -24.06
N GLU A 476 4.55 -14.30 -23.64
CA GLU A 476 5.03 -15.40 -24.47
C GLU A 476 4.65 -16.75 -23.82
N ASP A 477 4.84 -17.83 -24.56
CA ASP A 477 4.70 -19.19 -24.00
C ASP A 477 5.84 -19.45 -23.00
N ASP A 478 5.55 -20.14 -21.90
CA ASP A 478 6.54 -20.47 -20.85
C ASP A 478 6.23 -21.82 -20.17
N MET A 479 7.13 -22.29 -19.31
CA MET A 479 7.00 -23.51 -18.50
C MET A 479 7.02 -23.17 -17.02
N LEU A 480 5.90 -23.37 -16.33
CA LEU A 480 5.75 -23.13 -14.90
C LEU A 480 5.72 -24.43 -14.13
N GLY A 481 6.77 -24.78 -13.37
CA GLY A 481 6.78 -25.99 -12.54
C GLY A 481 6.59 -27.30 -13.33
N GLY A 482 6.95 -27.32 -14.62
CA GLY A 482 6.72 -28.44 -15.52
C GLY A 482 5.43 -28.37 -16.33
N TYR A 483 4.59 -27.34 -16.11
CA TYR A 483 3.35 -27.13 -16.86
C TYR A 483 3.54 -26.10 -17.99
N PRO A 484 3.20 -26.44 -19.24
CA PRO A 484 3.24 -25.48 -20.34
C PRO A 484 2.11 -24.45 -20.22
N ILE A 485 2.43 -23.17 -20.36
CA ILE A 485 1.45 -22.07 -20.37
C ILE A 485 1.49 -21.30 -21.70
N GLY A 486 0.31 -20.80 -22.09
CA GLY A 486 0.12 -19.94 -23.25
C GLY A 486 0.56 -18.51 -23.04
N ARG A 487 0.88 -17.80 -24.12
CA ARG A 487 0.79 -16.33 -24.16
C ARG A 487 -0.64 -15.89 -23.83
N GLY A 488 -0.76 -14.83 -23.02
CA GLY A 488 -2.04 -14.19 -22.67
C GLY A 488 -2.72 -14.80 -21.44
N GLU A 489 -2.06 -15.70 -20.73
CA GLU A 489 -2.57 -16.31 -19.49
C GLU A 489 -2.51 -15.29 -18.36
N ASP A 490 -3.64 -15.06 -17.69
CA ASP A 490 -3.73 -14.23 -16.50
C ASP A 490 -3.37 -15.04 -15.25
N ILE A 491 -2.37 -14.56 -14.51
CA ILE A 491 -1.71 -15.28 -13.43
C ILE A 491 -1.84 -14.50 -12.12
N PHE A 492 -2.37 -15.15 -11.09
CA PHE A 492 -2.50 -14.65 -9.74
C PHE A 492 -1.52 -15.39 -8.83
N ILE A 493 -0.46 -14.70 -8.40
CA ILE A 493 0.48 -15.21 -7.41
C ILE A 493 -0.10 -14.89 -6.03
N SER A 494 -0.60 -15.89 -5.32
CA SER A 494 -1.17 -15.73 -3.98
C SER A 494 -0.07 -15.60 -2.94
N VAL A 495 0.25 -14.36 -2.57
CA VAL A 495 1.18 -14.05 -1.49
C VAL A 495 0.63 -14.55 -0.16
N TRP A 496 -0.68 -14.43 0.04
CA TRP A 496 -1.39 -15.04 1.17
C TRP A 496 -1.06 -16.52 1.33
N ASN A 497 -1.20 -17.31 0.26
CA ASN A 497 -0.92 -18.75 0.31
C ASN A 497 0.56 -19.04 0.55
N LEU A 498 1.47 -18.28 -0.10
CA LEU A 498 2.92 -18.43 0.12
C LEU A 498 3.29 -18.19 1.57
N HIS A 499 2.70 -17.17 2.20
CA HIS A 499 2.97 -16.77 3.57
C HIS A 499 2.32 -17.67 4.63
N HIS A 500 1.22 -18.35 4.30
CA HIS A 500 0.49 -19.26 5.20
C HIS A 500 0.69 -20.74 4.84
N CYS A 501 1.65 -21.05 3.96
CA CYS A 501 1.91 -22.41 3.53
C CYS A 501 2.54 -23.24 4.68
N PRO A 502 1.85 -24.28 5.21
CA PRO A 502 2.37 -25.08 6.32
C PRO A 502 3.59 -25.94 5.95
N LYS A 503 3.93 -26.04 4.65
CA LYS A 503 5.16 -26.71 4.18
C LYS A 503 6.40 -25.82 4.28
N HIS A 504 6.21 -24.50 4.41
CA HIS A 504 7.30 -23.51 4.43
C HIS A 504 7.38 -22.76 5.76
N TRP A 505 6.28 -22.71 6.52
CA TRP A 505 6.17 -21.99 7.78
C TRP A 505 5.71 -22.92 8.89
N ASP A 506 6.57 -23.11 9.88
CA ASP A 506 6.17 -23.72 11.15
C ASP A 506 5.17 -22.81 11.86
N ASP A 507 4.06 -23.40 12.33
CA ASP A 507 2.94 -22.67 12.94
C ASP A 507 2.52 -21.44 12.12
N ALA A 508 2.20 -21.66 10.85
CA ALA A 508 1.96 -20.62 9.84
C ALA A 508 0.88 -19.59 10.25
N GLU A 509 -0.11 -19.99 11.03
CA GLU A 509 -1.21 -19.12 11.49
C GLU A 509 -0.89 -18.36 12.79
N VAL A 510 0.23 -18.68 13.44
CA VAL A 510 0.61 -18.08 14.73
C VAL A 510 1.42 -16.81 14.49
N PHE A 511 1.05 -15.74 15.21
CA PHE A 511 1.83 -14.51 15.25
C PHE A 511 3.05 -14.70 16.14
N ASN A 512 4.20 -14.96 15.52
CA ASN A 512 5.47 -15.17 16.20
C ASN A 512 6.60 -14.33 15.56
N PRO A 513 6.84 -13.10 16.05
CA PRO A 513 7.94 -12.27 15.60
C PRO A 513 9.32 -12.93 15.75
N GLU A 514 9.47 -13.84 16.72
CA GLU A 514 10.74 -14.53 17.01
C GLU A 514 11.00 -15.73 16.10
N ARG A 515 10.14 -15.97 15.07
CA ARG A 515 10.40 -17.02 14.07
C ARG A 515 11.69 -16.77 13.27
N TRP A 516 12.07 -15.51 13.13
CA TRP A 516 13.36 -15.13 12.58
C TRP A 516 14.28 -14.64 13.71
N PRO A 517 15.55 -15.07 13.77
CA PRO A 517 16.49 -14.60 14.78
C PRO A 517 16.61 -13.07 14.80
N LEU A 518 16.58 -12.48 16.00
CA LEU A 518 16.68 -11.02 16.20
C LEU A 518 18.01 -10.45 15.69
N ASP A 519 19.11 -11.17 15.95
CA ASP A 519 20.45 -10.79 15.47
C ASP A 519 20.76 -11.27 14.05
N GLY A 520 19.79 -11.93 13.41
CA GLY A 520 19.89 -12.35 12.01
C GLY A 520 19.54 -11.23 11.03
N PRO A 521 19.78 -11.46 9.72
CA PRO A 521 19.33 -10.53 8.69
C PRO A 521 17.80 -10.42 8.70
N ASN A 522 17.27 -9.21 8.42
CA ASN A 522 15.83 -9.02 8.27
C ASN A 522 15.30 -9.90 7.13
N PRO A 523 14.14 -10.57 7.31
CA PRO A 523 13.57 -11.43 6.29
C PRO A 523 13.16 -10.62 5.05
N ASN A 524 13.42 -11.18 3.86
CA ASN A 524 13.06 -10.60 2.56
C ASN A 524 12.87 -11.72 1.51
N GLU A 525 12.52 -11.33 0.28
CA GLU A 525 12.22 -12.28 -0.79
C GLU A 525 13.41 -13.16 -1.18
N ILE A 526 14.64 -12.67 -0.99
CA ILE A 526 15.85 -13.37 -1.38
C ILE A 526 16.22 -14.41 -0.32
N ASN A 527 16.29 -14.00 0.95
CA ASN A 527 16.72 -14.89 2.03
C ASN A 527 15.64 -15.90 2.47
N GLN A 528 14.36 -15.63 2.18
CA GLN A 528 13.27 -16.58 2.37
C GLN A 528 12.90 -17.34 1.09
N ASN A 529 13.73 -17.31 0.05
CA ASN A 529 13.51 -18.05 -1.20
C ASN A 529 12.11 -17.84 -1.82
N PHE A 530 11.60 -16.60 -1.81
CA PHE A 530 10.27 -16.22 -2.32
C PHE A 530 9.06 -16.80 -1.56
N SER A 531 9.26 -17.46 -0.42
CA SER A 531 8.17 -17.80 0.50
C SER A 531 7.67 -16.61 1.31
N TYR A 532 8.46 -15.53 1.39
CA TYR A 532 8.09 -14.25 2.02
C TYR A 532 8.29 -13.09 1.03
N LEU A 533 7.23 -12.39 0.65
CA LEU A 533 7.17 -11.35 -0.38
C LEU A 533 6.50 -10.06 0.13
N PRO A 534 6.96 -9.45 1.24
CA PRO A 534 6.32 -8.26 1.82
C PRO A 534 6.27 -7.07 0.86
N PHE A 535 7.26 -6.98 -0.04
CA PHE A 535 7.42 -5.87 -0.98
C PHE A 535 7.49 -6.36 -2.44
N GLY A 536 6.96 -7.56 -2.70
CA GLY A 536 7.09 -8.25 -3.99
C GLY A 536 8.52 -8.75 -4.24
N GLY A 537 8.94 -8.82 -5.51
CA GLY A 537 10.26 -9.29 -5.87
C GLY A 537 10.63 -9.04 -7.34
N GLY A 538 11.93 -9.21 -7.64
CA GLY A 538 12.50 -9.01 -8.97
C GLY A 538 12.48 -7.55 -9.45
N PRO A 539 12.54 -7.28 -10.77
CA PRO A 539 12.68 -5.91 -11.28
C PRO A 539 11.55 -4.97 -10.87
N ARG A 540 10.36 -5.52 -10.59
CA ARG A 540 9.15 -4.76 -10.21
C ARG A 540 8.88 -4.75 -8.69
N LYS A 541 9.91 -5.03 -7.88
CA LYS A 541 9.86 -4.86 -6.41
C LYS A 541 9.48 -3.43 -6.04
N CYS A 542 8.82 -3.26 -4.88
CA CYS A 542 8.51 -1.95 -4.31
C CYS A 542 9.76 -1.05 -4.30
N VAL A 543 9.58 0.23 -4.63
CA VAL A 543 10.66 1.23 -4.55
C VAL A 543 10.75 1.88 -3.17
N GLY A 544 9.68 1.83 -2.38
CA GLY A 544 9.58 2.41 -1.05
C GLY A 544 9.67 1.36 0.07
N ASP A 545 10.34 0.22 -0.15
CA ASP A 545 10.44 -0.84 0.86
C ASP A 545 11.13 -0.36 2.15
N MET A 546 12.24 0.37 2.00
CA MET A 546 12.95 0.99 3.12
C MET A 546 12.12 2.10 3.79
N PHE A 547 11.49 2.96 2.98
CA PHE A 547 10.64 4.05 3.49
C PHE A 547 9.49 3.51 4.35
N ALA A 548 8.71 2.57 3.82
CA ALA A 548 7.57 1.98 4.51
C ALA A 548 7.98 1.17 5.74
N THR A 549 9.12 0.47 5.69
CA THR A 549 9.64 -0.27 6.85
C THR A 549 9.99 0.69 7.99
N PHE A 550 10.62 1.84 7.69
CA PHE A 550 10.95 2.83 8.71
C PHE A 550 9.73 3.58 9.22
N GLU A 551 8.83 4.01 8.34
CA GLU A 551 7.54 4.60 8.71
C GLU A 551 6.80 3.70 9.70
N ALA A 552 6.59 2.42 9.35
CA ALA A 552 5.91 1.48 10.22
C ALA A 552 6.67 1.23 11.52
N SER A 553 8.01 1.12 11.49
CA SER A 553 8.82 0.90 12.70
C SER A 553 8.72 2.06 13.66
N TRP A 554 8.69 3.28 13.12
CA TRP A 554 8.62 4.50 13.88
C TRP A 554 7.25 4.67 14.54
N ILE A 555 6.17 4.56 13.76
CA ILE A 555 4.80 4.71 14.26
C ILE A 555 4.47 3.63 15.31
N ASN A 556 4.86 2.37 15.07
CA ASN A 556 4.65 1.30 16.04
C ASN A 556 5.44 1.53 17.34
N ALA A 557 6.65 2.09 17.25
CA ALA A 557 7.44 2.41 18.43
C ALA A 557 6.83 3.56 19.23
N ASP A 558 6.50 4.67 18.57
CA ASP A 558 5.99 5.87 19.24
C ASP A 558 4.62 5.62 19.90
N CYS A 559 3.67 5.06 19.14
CA CYS A 559 2.36 4.70 19.68
C CYS A 559 2.46 3.58 20.73
N GLY A 560 3.39 2.63 20.54
CA GLY A 560 3.58 1.45 21.39
C GLY A 560 4.20 1.75 22.76
N GLY A 561 5.16 2.66 22.82
CA GLY A 561 5.91 2.98 24.04
C GLY A 561 5.40 4.17 24.84
N ASN A 562 4.93 5.23 24.18
CA ASN A 562 4.82 6.54 24.85
C ASN A 562 3.41 6.90 25.34
N SER A 563 2.40 6.10 24.98
CA SER A 563 1.01 6.46 25.23
C SER A 563 0.36 5.57 26.32
N ASN A 564 -0.35 6.21 27.26
CA ASN A 564 -1.43 5.53 27.99
C ASN A 564 -2.48 4.95 27.02
N ALA A 565 -2.48 5.39 25.74
CA ALA A 565 -3.33 4.86 24.69
C ALA A 565 -3.02 3.40 24.32
N CYS A 566 -1.77 2.94 24.38
CA CYS A 566 -1.48 1.51 24.21
C CYS A 566 -1.86 0.64 25.42
N GLN A 567 -2.13 1.25 26.58
CA GLN A 567 -2.80 0.56 27.70
C GLN A 567 -4.34 0.64 27.58
N ALA A 568 -4.86 1.47 26.66
CA ALA A 568 -6.29 1.65 26.40
C ALA A 568 -6.81 0.83 25.21
N ILE A 569 -5.95 0.49 24.24
CA ILE A 569 -6.19 -0.52 23.18
C ILE A 569 -6.04 -1.93 23.78
#